data_AF-A0A356ART1-F1
#
_entry.id   AF-A0A356ART1-F1
#
_cell.length_a   1.000
_cell.length_b   1.000
_cell.length_c   1.000
_cell.angle_alpha   90.00
_cell.angle_beta   90.00
_cell.angle_gamma   90.00
#
_symmetry.space_group_name_H-M   'P 1'
#
loop_
_entity.id
_entity.type
_entity.pdbx_description
1 polymer ?
#
loop_
_entity_poly.entity_id
_entity_poly.type
_entity_poly.pdbx_seq_one_letter_code
_entity_poly.pdbx_strand_id
1 'polypeptide(L)' 'EPTGNLDSKTSKDVMDMIVEMATQYNQTLIIVTHDLSVSKYAHRVFHILDGDIDKIEVCS' A
#
# COMPACT_ATOMS: atom_id res chain seq x y z
N GLU A 1 -6.39 -5.04 -4.38
CA GLU A 1 -6.74 -3.78 -3.69
C GLU A 1 -7.51 -4.08 -2.40
N PRO A 2 -6.98 -3.72 -1.23
CA PRO A 2 -7.56 -4.09 0.07
C PRO A 2 -8.71 -3.18 0.55
N THR A 3 -8.84 -1.97 0.01
CA THR A 3 -9.75 -0.93 0.53
C THR A 3 -10.80 -0.42 -0.47
N GLY A 4 -10.83 -0.91 -1.70
CA GLY A 4 -11.61 -0.32 -2.81
C GLY A 4 -13.14 -0.25 -2.63
N ASN A 5 -13.71 -0.88 -1.60
CA ASN A 5 -15.16 -0.83 -1.30
C ASN A 5 -15.47 -0.24 0.10
N LEU A 6 -14.49 0.40 0.74
CA LEU A 6 -14.63 0.99 2.06
C LEU A 6 -14.68 2.52 1.94
N ASP A 7 -15.35 3.18 2.89
CA ASP A 7 -15.23 4.64 3.01
C ASP A 7 -13.81 5.04 3.43
N SER A 8 -13.47 6.32 3.27
CA SER A 8 -12.11 6.82 3.50
C SER A 8 -11.63 6.65 4.94
N LYS A 9 -12.53 6.68 5.93
CA LYS A 9 -12.16 6.49 7.34
C LYS A 9 -11.90 5.01 7.61
N THR A 10 -12.83 4.14 7.21
CA THR A 10 -12.69 2.69 7.42
C THR A 10 -11.50 2.12 6.64
N SER A 11 -11.24 2.63 5.44
CA SER A 11 -10.05 2.28 4.64
C SER A 11 -8.75 2.56 5.38
N LYS A 12 -8.67 3.71 6.05
CA LYS A 12 -7.50 4.10 6.84
C LYS A 12 -7.30 3.16 8.02
N ASP A 13 -8.36 2.92 8.80
CA ASP A 13 -8.29 2.08 10.00
C ASP A 13 -7.85 0.65 9.64
N VAL A 14 -8.38 0.09 8.54
CA VAL A 14 -7.99 -1.24 8.04
C VAL A 14 -6.53 -1.26 7.58
N MET A 15 -6.08 -0.23 6.85
CA MET A 15 -4.69 -0.14 6.40
C MET A 15 -3.71 -0.02 7.56
N ASP A 16 -4.03 0.80 8.56
CA ASP A 16 -3.24 0.96 9.78
C ASP A 16 -3.08 -0.39 10.49
N MET A 17 -4.16 -1.17 10.64
CA MET A 17 -4.11 -2.51 11.22
C MET A 17 -3.25 -3.50 10.40
N ILE A 18 -3.39 -3.51 9.08
CA ILE A 18 -2.62 -4.43 8.21
C ILE A 18 -1.11 -4.13 8.30
N VAL A 19 -0.74 -2.85 8.28
CA VAL A 19 0.66 -2.41 8.37
C VAL A 19 1.24 -2.73 9.74
N GLU A 20 0.46 -2.51 10.81
CA GLU A 20 0.87 -2.85 12.17
C GLU A 20 1.12 -4.36 12.30
N MET A 21 0.22 -5.20 11.80
CA MET A 21 0.40 -6.65 11.81
C MET A 21 1.64 -7.08 11.03
N ALA A 22 1.85 -6.53 9.82
CA ALA A 22 3.02 -6.85 9.02
C ALA A 22 4.32 -6.49 9.75
N THR A 23 4.33 -5.36 10.45
CA THR A 23 5.48 -4.91 11.26
C THR A 23 5.69 -5.81 12.48
N GLN A 24 4.62 -6.10 13.23
CA GLN A 24 4.66 -6.94 14.44
C GLN A 24 5.20 -8.35 14.17
N TYR A 25 4.76 -8.96 13.05
CA TYR A 25 5.15 -10.32 12.67
C TYR A 25 6.34 -10.36 11.71
N ASN A 26 6.96 -9.22 11.43
CA ASN A 26 8.08 -9.08 10.50
C ASN A 26 7.79 -9.73 9.13
N GLN A 27 6.58 -9.52 8.62
CA GLN A 27 6.09 -10.05 7.36
C GLN A 27 6.32 -9.04 6.22
N THR A 28 6.57 -9.56 5.02
CA THR A 28 6.61 -8.73 3.81
C THR A 28 5.19 -8.46 3.33
N LEU A 29 4.82 -7.19 3.24
CA LEU A 29 3.51 -6.74 2.78
C LEU A 29 3.63 -6.16 1.36
N ILE A 30 2.86 -6.73 0.43
CA ILE A 30 2.74 -6.21 -0.95
C ILE A 30 1.30 -5.78 -1.16
N ILE A 31 1.11 -4.54 -1.60
CA ILE A 31 -0.22 -3.97 -1.83
C ILE A 31 -0.31 -3.47 -3.26
N VAL A 32 -1.36 -3.91 -3.95
CA VAL A 32 -1.74 -3.42 -5.27
C VAL A 32 -2.96 -2.53 -5.12
N THR A 33 -2.84 -1.26 -5.51
CA THR A 33 -3.89 -0.25 -5.39
C THR A 33 -3.73 0.83 -6.45
N HIS A 34 -4.84 1.46 -6.83
CA HIS A 34 -4.86 2.67 -7.65
C HIS A 34 -4.88 3.96 -6.80
N ASP A 35 -5.11 3.84 -5.48
CA ASP A 35 -5.11 4.96 -4.55
C ASP A 35 -3.69 5.32 -4.09
N LEU A 36 -3.23 6.51 -4.53
CA LEU A 36 -1.93 7.06 -4.15
C LEU A 36 -1.83 7.39 -2.65
N SER A 37 -2.94 7.53 -1.93
CA SER A 37 -2.93 7.76 -0.48
C SER A 37 -2.25 6.63 0.29
N VAL A 38 -2.33 5.41 -0.25
CA VAL A 38 -1.74 4.19 0.34
C VAL A 38 -0.22 4.16 0.22
N SER A 39 0.37 4.91 -0.71
CA SER A 39 1.83 5.01 -0.87
C SER A 39 2.55 5.42 0.41
N LYS A 40 1.88 6.21 1.28
CA LYS A 40 2.39 6.67 2.57
C LYS A 40 2.69 5.54 3.57
N TYR A 41 2.11 4.36 3.36
CA TYR A 41 2.33 3.19 4.20
C TYR A 41 3.46 2.29 3.70
N ALA A 42 3.96 2.54 2.48
CA ALA A 42 4.94 1.69 1.84
C ALA A 42 6.35 2.25 2.02
N HIS A 43 7.34 1.36 2.07
CA HIS A 43 8.76 1.73 2.00
C HIS A 43 9.21 1.97 0.55
N ARG A 44 8.53 1.33 -0.41
CA ARG A 44 8.80 1.44 -1.84
C ARG A 44 7.51 1.35 -2.63
N VAL A 45 7.41 2.12 -3.69
CA VAL A 45 6.27 2.13 -4.62
C VAL A 45 6.77 1.81 -6.01
N PHE A 46 6.17 0.80 -6.64
CA PHE A 46 6.43 0.43 -8.02
C PHE A 46 5.25 0.89 -8.87
N HIS A 47 5.51 1.79 -9.81
CA HIS A 47 4.53 2.22 -10.81
C HIS A 47 4.64 1.29 -12.01
N ILE A 48 3.53 0.62 -12.33
CA ILE A 48 3.43 -0.29 -13.46
C ILE A 48 2.60 0.39 -14.54
N LEU A 49 3.13 0.43 -15.77
CA LEU A 49 2.47 0.94 -16.96
C LEU A 49 2.65 -0.06 -18.09
N ASP A 50 1.54 -0.44 -18.75
CA ASP A 50 1.52 -1.38 -19.88
C ASP A 50 2.26 -2.71 -19.65
N GLY A 51 2.35 -3.16 -18.39
CA GLY A 51 3.00 -4.41 -18.00
C GLY A 51 4.48 -4.27 -17.60
N ASP A 52 5.06 -3.09 -17.78
CA ASP A 52 6.43 -2.77 -17.40
C ASP A 52 6.50 -1.89 -16.16
N ILE A 53 7.64 -1.93 -15.45
CA ILE A 53 7.93 -1.00 -14.36
C ILE A 53 8.35 0.33 -14.96
N ASP A 54 7.47 1.32 -14.87
CA ASP A 54 7.72 2.69 -15.34
C ASP A 54 8.61 3.45 -14.35
N LYS A 55 8.32 3.33 -13.05
CA LYS A 55 9.01 4.09 -12.00
C LYS A 55 9.08 3.32 -10.69
N ILE A 56 10.16 3.53 -9.94
CA ILE A 56 10.31 3.07 -8.56
C ILE A 56 10.56 4.28 -7.67
N GLU A 57 9.75 4.44 -6.63
CA GLU A 57 9.92 5.44 -5.59
C GLU A 57 10.35 4.76 -4.29
N VAL A 58 11.34 5.34 -3.60
CA VAL A 58 11.73 4.92 -2.25
C VAL A 58 11.17 5.94 -1.29
N CYS A 59 10.26 5.51 -0.43
CA CYS A 59 9.62 6.35 0.56
C CYS A 59 10.52 6.37 1.81
N SER A 60 11.05 7.54 2.14
CA SER A 60 11.89 7.81 3.30
C SER A 60 11.09 8.17 4.54
#